data_AF-A0A7W1FZ62-F1
#
_entry.id   AF-A0A7W1FZ62-F1
#
_cell.length_a   1.000
_cell.length_b   1.000
_cell.length_c   1.000
_cell.angle_alpha   90.00
_cell.angle_beta   90.00
_cell.angle_gamma   90.00
#
_symmetry.space_group_name_H-M   'P 1'
#
loop_
_entity.id
_entity.type
_entity.pdbx_description
1 polymer ?
#
loop_
_entity_poly.entity_id
_entity_poly.type
_entity_poly.pdbx_seq_one_letter_code
_entity_poly.pdbx_strand_id
1 'polypeptide(L)' 'MAKTQKDTKTRQFEIPKGHIGIFFSYLGDCGLEYSLSEIDKENEELIVEVEYSPDERDEVMNLIELLDEYYEEETEQEED' A
#
# COMPACT_ATOMS: atom_id res chain seq x y z
N MET A 1 -26.90 15.61 10.39
CA MET A 1 -25.59 15.30 10.99
C MET A 1 -24.57 15.41 9.88
N ALA A 2 -23.90 16.56 9.77
CA ALA A 2 -22.83 16.74 8.79
C ALA A 2 -21.59 16.04 9.34
N LYS A 3 -21.06 15.09 8.58
CA LYS A 3 -19.90 14.27 8.94
C LYS A 3 -18.73 15.20 9.26
N THR A 4 -18.17 15.07 10.45
CA THR A 4 -16.88 15.66 10.80
C THR A 4 -15.90 15.24 9.71
N GLN A 5 -15.50 16.20 8.88
CA GLN A 5 -14.48 16.01 7.86
C GLN A 5 -13.18 15.78 8.64
N LYS A 6 -12.88 14.52 9.00
CA LYS A 6 -11.51 14.16 9.35
C LYS A 6 -10.69 14.49 8.11
N ASP A 7 -9.57 15.18 8.26
CA ASP A 7 -8.62 15.42 7.17
C ASP A 7 -7.92 14.11 6.78
N THR A 8 -8.69 13.11 6.33
CA THR A 8 -8.15 11.85 5.82
C THR A 8 -7.71 12.02 4.38
N LYS A 9 -6.61 11.38 4.05
CA LYS A 9 -6.02 11.30 2.72
C LYS A 9 -6.09 9.86 2.28
N THR A 10 -6.18 9.66 0.98
CA THR A 10 -6.15 8.32 0.38
C THR A 10 -4.87 8.18 -0.42
N ARG A 11 -4.19 7.05 -0.30
CA ARG A 11 -3.04 6.67 -1.11
C ARG A 11 -3.33 5.34 -1.81
N GLN A 12 -3.12 5.31 -3.11
CA GLN A 12 -3.19 4.08 -3.89
C GLN A 12 -1.84 3.37 -3.85
N PHE A 13 -1.89 2.04 -3.72
CA PHE A 13 -0.76 1.12 -3.70
C PHE A 13 -0.99 0.04 -4.76
N GLU A 14 0.06 -0.28 -5.49
CA GLU A 14 0.11 -1.37 -6.47
C GLU A 14 0.95 -2.46 -5.81
N ILE A 15 0.30 -3.57 -5.45
CA ILE A 15 0.92 -4.58 -4.60
C ILE A 15 1.18 -5.84 -5.43
N PRO A 16 2.44 -6.23 -5.65
CA PRO A 16 2.76 -7.43 -6.38
C PRO A 16 2.27 -8.67 -5.61
N LYS A 17 1.82 -9.69 -6.35
CA LYS A 17 1.22 -10.92 -5.79
C LYS A 17 2.03 -11.57 -4.67
N GLY A 18 3.35 -11.51 -4.74
CA GLY A 18 4.26 -12.04 -3.71
C GLY A 18 4.17 -11.31 -2.36
N HIS A 19 3.78 -10.04 -2.37
CA HIS A 19 3.81 -9.14 -1.22
C HIS A 19 2.41 -8.83 -0.65
N ILE A 20 1.34 -9.24 -1.33
CA ILE A 20 -0.05 -9.10 -0.86
C ILE A 20 -0.19 -9.55 0.60
N GLY A 21 0.36 -10.71 0.96
CA GLY A 21 0.25 -11.25 2.32
C GLY A 21 0.94 -10.38 3.38
N ILE A 22 2.16 -9.91 3.08
CA ILE A 22 2.95 -9.08 4.00
C ILE A 22 2.31 -7.69 4.12
N PHE A 23 1.92 -7.10 2.99
CA PHE A 23 1.27 -5.79 2.95
C PHE A 23 -0.01 -5.77 3.81
N PHE A 24 -0.90 -6.74 3.64
CA PHE A 24 -2.12 -6.80 4.46
C PHE A 24 -1.87 -7.16 5.92
N SER A 25 -0.79 -7.88 6.23
CA SER A 25 -0.39 -8.13 7.61
C SER A 25 0.03 -6.82 8.29
N TYR A 26 0.91 -6.05 7.65
CA TYR A 26 1.35 -4.74 8.14
C TYR A 26 0.16 -3.76 8.27
N LEU A 27 -0.69 -3.71 7.25
CA LEU A 27 -1.86 -2.85 7.24
C LEU A 27 -2.83 -3.19 8.40
N GLY A 28 -3.00 -4.48 8.69
CA GLY A 28 -3.77 -4.95 9.84
C GLY A 28 -3.14 -4.58 11.18
N ASP A 29 -1.81 -4.67 11.30
CA ASP A 29 -1.08 -4.30 12.52
C ASP A 29 -1.13 -2.79 12.80
N CYS A 30 -1.08 -1.96 11.76
CA CYS A 30 -1.19 -0.51 11.85
C CYS A 30 -2.62 0.00 12.04
N GLY A 31 -3.63 -0.87 11.81
CA GLY A 31 -5.04 -0.51 11.94
C GLY A 31 -5.53 0.50 10.90
N LEU A 32 -4.86 0.58 9.74
CA LEU A 32 -5.22 1.49 8.65
C LEU A 32 -6.51 1.02 7.96
N GLU A 33 -7.33 1.98 7.54
CA GLU A 33 -8.51 1.67 6.74
C GLU A 33 -8.10 1.50 5.26
N TYR A 34 -8.67 0.49 4.60
CA TYR A 34 -8.36 0.20 3.21
C TYR A 34 -9.59 -0.24 2.41
N SER A 35 -9.52 -0.01 1.10
CA SER A 35 -10.46 -0.52 0.11
C SER A 35 -9.72 -1.14 -1.07
N LEU A 36 -10.17 -2.32 -1.49
CA LEU A 36 -9.68 -2.95 -2.71
C LEU A 36 -10.27 -2.20 -3.91
N SER A 37 -9.41 -1.67 -4.78
CA SER A 37 -9.81 -0.88 -5.94
C SER A 37 -9.92 -1.78 -7.18
N GLU A 38 -8.83 -2.42 -7.58
CA GLU A 38 -8.76 -3.24 -8.79
C GLU A 38 -7.72 -4.37 -8.65
N ILE A 39 -7.81 -5.41 -9.50
CA ILE A 39 -6.77 -6.43 -9.67
C ILE A 39 -6.21 -6.27 -11.08
N ASP A 40 -4.95 -5.88 -11.20
CA ASP A 40 -4.21 -5.88 -12.46
C ASP A 40 -3.80 -7.31 -12.81
N LYS A 41 -4.43 -7.87 -13.84
CA LYS A 41 -4.14 -9.24 -14.30
C LYS A 41 -2.95 -9.32 -15.24
N GLU A 42 -2.53 -8.20 -15.83
CA GLU A 42 -1.40 -8.15 -16.76
C GLU A 42 -0.09 -8.16 -15.98
N ASN A 43 -0.02 -7.41 -14.88
CA ASN A 43 1.16 -7.32 -14.01
C ASN A 43 1.08 -8.23 -12.76
N GLU A 44 -0.03 -8.96 -12.57
CA GLU A 44 -0.31 -9.75 -11.36
C GLU A 44 -0.24 -8.90 -10.07
N GLU A 45 -0.71 -7.66 -10.12
CA GLU A 45 -0.72 -6.71 -9.01
C GLU A 45 -2.13 -6.48 -8.46
N LEU A 46 -2.20 -6.13 -7.18
CA LEU A 46 -3.43 -5.75 -6.49
C LEU A 46 -3.40 -4.26 -6.18
N ILE A 47 -4.39 -3.53 -6.69
CA ILE A 47 -4.54 -2.10 -6.46
C ILE A 47 -5.38 -1.88 -5.20
N VAL A 48 -4.78 -1.27 -4.18
CA VAL A 48 -5.40 -0.99 -2.88
C VAL A 48 -5.34 0.49 -2.56
N GLU A 49 -6.46 1.04 -2.13
CA GLU A 49 -6.55 2.40 -1.63
C GLU A 49 -6.54 2.36 -0.11
N VAL A 50 -5.58 3.05 0.50
CA VAL A 50 -5.42 3.15 1.96
C VAL A 50 -5.80 4.56 2.39
N GLU A 51 -6.78 4.64 3.29
CA GLU A 51 -7.20 5.90 3.92
C GLU A 51 -6.42 6.10 5.23
N TYR A 52 -5.82 7.27 5.37
CA TYR A 52 -4.98 7.62 6.51
C TYR A 52 -5.15 9.09 6.91
N SER A 53 -5.02 9.37 8.19
CA SER A 53 -4.96 10.69 8.79
C SER A 53 -3.50 11.22 8.83
N PRO A 54 -3.27 12.51 9.12
CA PRO A 54 -1.93 13.06 9.20
C PRO A 54 -1.04 12.36 10.24
N ASP A 55 -1.64 11.81 11.31
CA ASP A 55 -0.94 11.08 12.37
C ASP A 55 -0.51 9.66 11.92
N GLU A 56 -1.20 9.11 10.92
CA GLU A 56 -0.93 7.79 10.32
C GLU A 56 0.00 7.88 9.09
N ARG A 57 0.49 9.10 8.78
CA ARG A 57 1.35 9.34 7.63
C ARG A 57 2.62 8.50 7.66
N ASP A 58 3.21 8.31 8.85
CA ASP A 58 4.45 7.55 9.00
C ASP A 58 4.23 6.07 8.65
N GLU A 59 3.07 5.51 9.02
CA GLU A 59 2.69 4.14 8.66
C GLU A 59 2.52 3.95 7.15
N VAL A 60 1.94 4.94 6.47
CA VAL A 60 1.82 4.94 5.00
C VAL A 60 3.17 5.07 4.32
N MET A 61 4.13 5.82 4.91
CA MET A 61 5.50 5.88 4.37
C MET A 61 6.21 4.55 4.53
N ASN A 62 6.07 3.87 5.67
CA ASN A 62 6.63 2.53 5.88
C ASN A 62 6.08 1.52 4.86
N LEU A 63 4.78 1.62 4.51
CA LEU A 63 4.19 0.79 3.45
C LEU A 63 4.80 1.07 2.07
N ILE A 64 5.20 2.32 1.78
CA ILE A 64 5.89 2.67 0.53
C ILE A 64 7.29 2.08 0.54
N GLU A 65 8.04 2.27 1.63
CA GLU A 65 9.40 1.73 1.76
C GLU A 65 9.44 0.21 1.61
N LEU A 66 8.44 -0.50 2.18
CA LEU A 66 8.29 -1.95 2.03
C LEU A 66 8.15 -2.39 0.56
N LEU A 67 7.46 -1.60 -0.27
CA LEU A 67 7.27 -1.92 -1.69
C LEU A 67 8.46 -1.44 -2.53
N ASP A 68 9.07 -0.30 -2.19
CA ASP A 68 10.24 0.23 -2.89
C ASP A 68 11.44 -0.73 -2.77
N GLU A 69 11.69 -1.34 -1.60
CA GLU A 69 12.73 -2.36 -1.41
C GLU A 69 12.56 -3.54 -2.39
N TYR A 70 11.31 -3.93 -2.66
CA TYR A 70 11.01 -5.01 -3.61
C TYR A 70 11.28 -4.60 -5.07
N TYR A 71 10.86 -3.40 -5.47
CA TYR A 71 11.12 -2.91 -6.83
C TYR A 71 12.63 -2.68 -7.06
N GLU A 72 13.38 -2.30 -6.02
CA GLU A 72 14.84 -2.17 -6.09
C GLU A 72 15.51 -3.55 -6.26
N GLU A 73 15.09 -4.58 -5.50
CA GLU A 73 15.59 -5.96 -5.65
C GLU A 73 15.28 -6.60 -7.01
N GLU A 74 14.15 -6.26 -7.66
CA GLU A 74 13.84 -6.71 -9.03
C GLU A 74 14.75 -6.06 -10.08
N THR A 75 15.14 -4.80 -9.88
CA THR A 75 15.98 -4.07 -10.87
C THR A 75 17.46 -4.46 -10.84
N GLU A 76 17.97 -5.05 -9.73
CA GLU A 76 19.37 -5.49 -9.64
C GLU A 76 19.64 -6.86 -10.31
N GLN A 77 18.62 -7.55 -10.84
CA GLN A 77 18.79 -8.87 -11.50
C GLN A 77 18.86 -8.83 -13.04
N GLU A 78 18.81 -7.66 -13.69
CA GLU A 78 18.89 -7.54 -15.16
C GLU A 78 20.30 -7.19 -15.72
N GLU A 79 21.35 -7.21 -14.91
CA GLU A 79 22.75 -7.02 -15.37
C GLU A 79 23.67 -8.21 -15.00
N ASP A 80 23.50 -9.38 -15.63
CA ASP A 80 24.60 -10.35 -15.84
C ASP A 80 24.49 -11.07 -17.21
#